data_AF-A0A5R8KD27-F1
#
_entry.id   AF-A0A5R8KD27-F1
#
_cell.length_a   1.000
_cell.length_b   1.000
_cell.length_c   1.000
_cell.angle_alpha   90.00
_cell.angle_beta   90.00
_cell.angle_gamma   90.00
#
_symmetry.space_group_name_H-M   'P 1'
#
loop_
_entity.id
_entity.type
_entity.pdbx_description
1 polymer ?
#
loop_
_entity_poly.entity_id
_entity_poly.type
_entity_poly.pdbx_seq_one_letter_code
_entity_poly.pdbx_strand_id
1 'polypeptide(L)'
;MNSNFRSYDGFFEQSLAEINPALADNLAVIAELLPLEADLALGVILGFACDSTHDRLLVLVRNVIKAIPKDWLINRIEAVAENTVNFEDEWEYRRLLYFYDLIDPALVERLALRGLKSSNFEVIEIANDHLAP
;
A
#
# COMPACT_ATOMS: atom_id res chain seq x y z
N MET A 1 6.47 -31.03 -16.65
CA MET A 1 6.51 -29.58 -16.91
C MET A 1 5.13 -29.04 -16.64
N ASN A 2 4.86 -28.65 -15.39
CA ASN A 2 3.53 -28.17 -15.01
C ASN A 2 3.43 -26.68 -15.30
N SER A 3 2.44 -26.38 -16.14
CA SER A 3 1.90 -25.08 -16.49
C SER A 3 1.91 -24.10 -15.29
N ASN A 4 2.82 -23.12 -15.33
CA ASN A 4 2.86 -21.95 -14.45
C ASN A 4 1.64 -21.05 -14.72
N PHE A 5 0.49 -21.36 -14.16
CA PHE A 5 -0.45 -20.30 -13.77
C PHE A 5 0.04 -19.78 -12.43
N ARG A 6 0.97 -18.81 -12.45
CA ARG A 6 1.31 -18.09 -11.22
C ARG A 6 0.11 -17.22 -10.87
N SER A 7 -0.54 -17.52 -9.75
CA SER A 7 -1.57 -16.65 -9.18
C SER A 7 -0.97 -15.28 -8.85
N TYR A 8 -1.80 -14.24 -8.78
CA TYR A 8 -1.34 -12.92 -8.32
C TYR A 8 -0.65 -13.00 -6.94
N ASP A 9 -1.15 -13.86 -6.05
CA ASP A 9 -0.50 -14.22 -4.79
C ASP A 9 0.96 -14.67 -4.98
N GLY A 10 1.21 -15.55 -5.96
CA GLY A 10 2.56 -16.06 -6.22
C GLY A 10 3.50 -14.98 -6.77
N PHE A 11 2.99 -14.01 -7.54
CA PHE A 11 3.79 -12.85 -7.96
C PHE A 11 4.09 -11.91 -6.79
N PHE A 12 3.11 -11.68 -5.91
CA PHE A 12 3.31 -10.88 -4.71
C PHE A 12 4.36 -11.50 -3.78
N GLU A 13 4.21 -12.78 -3.45
CA GLU A 13 5.16 -13.52 -2.60
C GLU A 13 6.57 -13.55 -3.22
N GLN A 14 6.66 -13.80 -4.53
CA GLN A 14 7.94 -13.80 -5.22
C GLN A 14 8.61 -12.42 -5.19
N SER A 15 7.85 -11.34 -5.42
CA SER A 15 8.39 -9.97 -5.43
C SER A 15 9.00 -9.59 -4.08
N LEU A 16 8.38 -10.04 -2.98
CA LEU A 16 8.91 -9.83 -1.63
C LEU A 16 10.10 -10.75 -1.34
N ALA A 17 10.07 -12.00 -1.77
CA ALA A 17 11.17 -12.95 -1.60
C ALA A 17 12.45 -12.51 -2.34
N GLU A 18 12.31 -11.84 -3.49
CA GLU A 18 13.43 -11.27 -4.26
C GLU A 18 14.11 -10.11 -3.52
N ILE A 19 13.39 -9.37 -2.67
CA ILE A 19 13.95 -8.34 -1.80
C ILE A 19 14.62 -8.98 -0.59
N ASN A 20 13.87 -9.80 0.14
CA ASN A 20 14.39 -10.54 1.28
C ASN A 20 13.58 -11.84 1.46
N PRO A 21 14.22 -13.02 1.45
CA PRO A 21 13.50 -14.29 1.52
C PRO A 21 12.69 -14.46 2.82
N ALA A 22 13.08 -13.80 3.91
CA ALA A 22 12.33 -13.86 5.18
C ALA A 22 10.93 -13.25 5.08
N LEU A 23 10.68 -12.35 4.12
CA LEU A 23 9.37 -11.74 3.90
C LEU A 23 8.34 -12.74 3.36
N ALA A 24 8.76 -13.80 2.68
CA ALA A 24 7.86 -14.86 2.23
C ALA A 24 7.28 -15.67 3.41
N ASP A 25 8.05 -15.79 4.49
CA ASP A 25 7.68 -16.57 5.68
C ASP A 25 6.96 -15.73 6.73
N ASN A 26 7.42 -14.49 6.98
CA ASN A 26 6.85 -13.61 7.98
C ASN A 26 7.00 -12.13 7.59
N LEU A 27 5.91 -11.51 7.15
CA LEU A 27 5.90 -10.11 6.72
C LEU A 27 6.15 -9.10 7.84
N ALA A 28 5.93 -9.48 9.11
CA ALA A 28 6.19 -8.59 10.23
C ALA A 28 7.70 -8.27 10.40
N VAL A 29 8.58 -9.12 9.85
CA VAL A 29 10.04 -8.88 9.87
C VAL A 29 10.46 -7.68 9.02
N ILE A 30 9.56 -7.12 8.20
CA ILE A 30 9.84 -5.90 7.42
C ILE A 30 10.39 -4.76 8.30
N ALA A 31 9.91 -4.66 9.54
CA ALA A 31 10.35 -3.65 10.48
C ALA A 31 11.78 -3.87 11.01
N GLU A 32 12.32 -5.08 10.84
CA GLU A 32 13.64 -5.52 11.28
C GLU A 32 14.67 -5.53 10.14
N LEU A 33 14.23 -5.34 8.89
CA LEU A 33 15.10 -5.31 7.72
C LEU A 33 15.96 -4.05 7.67
N LEU A 34 16.99 -4.08 6.80
CA LEU A 34 17.73 -2.87 6.47
C LEU A 34 16.78 -1.82 5.88
N PRO A 35 16.98 -0.51 6.15
CA PRO A 35 16.03 0.52 5.73
C PRO A 35 15.67 0.48 4.23
N LEU A 36 16.66 0.25 3.37
CA LEU A 36 16.44 0.14 1.93
C LEU A 36 15.56 -1.06 1.55
N GLU A 37 15.81 -2.23 2.13
CA GLU A 37 15.02 -3.44 1.85
C GLU A 37 13.59 -3.26 2.36
N ALA A 38 13.43 -2.67 3.55
CA ALA A 38 12.12 -2.42 4.13
C ALA A 38 11.29 -1.43 3.28
N ASP A 39 11.90 -0.35 2.80
CA ASP A 39 11.22 0.64 1.97
C ASP A 39 10.86 0.06 0.59
N LEU A 40 11.75 -0.77 0.00
CA LEU A 40 11.45 -1.51 -1.24
C LEU A 40 10.28 -2.48 -1.04
N ALA A 41 10.29 -3.25 0.06
CA ALA A 41 9.23 -4.19 0.38
C ALA A 41 7.89 -3.48 0.62
N LEU A 42 7.91 -2.35 1.34
CA LEU A 42 6.72 -1.54 1.56
C LEU A 42 6.21 -0.94 0.24
N GLY A 43 7.10 -0.55 -0.67
CA GLY A 43 6.74 -0.09 -2.01
C GLY A 43 6.05 -1.19 -2.82
N VAL A 44 6.59 -2.41 -2.82
CA VAL A 44 5.92 -3.56 -3.46
C VAL A 44 4.53 -3.78 -2.86
N ILE A 45 4.42 -3.78 -1.53
CA ILE A 45 3.12 -3.93 -0.85
C ILE A 45 2.14 -2.84 -1.28
N LEU A 46 2.56 -1.57 -1.27
CA LEU A 46 1.72 -0.44 -1.67
C LEU A 46 1.31 -0.49 -3.14
N GLY A 47 2.22 -0.87 -4.05
CA GLY A 47 1.91 -1.04 -5.47
C GLY A 47 0.82 -2.08 -5.68
N PHE A 48 0.97 -3.26 -5.07
CA PHE A 48 -0.08 -4.29 -5.11
C PHE A 48 -1.35 -3.87 -4.37
N ALA A 49 -1.25 -3.04 -3.33
CA ALA A 49 -2.40 -2.47 -2.65
C ALA A 49 -3.20 -1.59 -3.60
N CYS A 50 -2.52 -0.64 -4.26
CA CYS A 50 -3.12 0.50 -4.98
C CYS A 50 -3.56 0.14 -6.41
N ASP A 51 -2.78 -0.67 -7.12
CA ASP A 51 -3.03 -1.03 -8.52
C ASP A 51 -3.98 -2.25 -8.67
N SER A 52 -4.19 -3.03 -7.61
CA SER A 52 -4.95 -4.27 -7.74
C SER A 52 -6.45 -4.08 -7.93
N THR A 53 -6.98 -4.79 -8.92
CA THR A 53 -8.41 -5.01 -9.16
C THR A 53 -8.91 -6.36 -8.63
N HIS A 54 -8.04 -7.17 -7.99
CA HIS A 54 -8.35 -8.52 -7.56
C HIS A 54 -8.65 -8.59 -6.05
N ASP A 55 -9.89 -8.90 -5.68
CA ASP A 55 -10.35 -8.97 -4.28
C ASP A 55 -9.47 -9.79 -3.35
N ARG A 56 -8.97 -10.93 -3.84
CA ARG A 56 -8.08 -11.80 -3.06
C ARG A 56 -6.78 -11.11 -2.66
N LEU A 57 -6.20 -10.34 -3.57
CA LEU A 57 -4.96 -9.61 -3.32
C LEU A 57 -5.18 -8.46 -2.34
N LEU A 58 -6.36 -7.83 -2.37
CA LEU A 58 -6.74 -6.81 -1.39
C LEU A 58 -6.87 -7.40 0.02
N VAL A 59 -7.47 -8.59 0.15
CA VAL A 59 -7.53 -9.31 1.42
C VAL A 59 -6.13 -9.66 1.92
N LEU A 60 -5.26 -10.11 1.02
CA LEU A 60 -3.87 -10.41 1.35
C LEU A 60 -3.16 -9.16 1.89
N VAL A 61 -3.11 -8.08 1.11
CA VAL A 61 -2.42 -6.84 1.48
C VAL A 61 -3.01 -6.21 2.76
N ARG A 62 -4.33 -6.31 2.97
CA ARG A 62 -4.96 -5.89 4.23
C ARG A 62 -4.43 -6.66 5.44
N ASN A 63 -4.23 -7.98 5.30
CA ASN A 63 -3.66 -8.79 6.37
C ASN A 63 -2.20 -8.44 6.61
N VAL A 64 -1.45 -8.15 5.54
CA VAL A 64 -0.05 -7.69 5.61
C VAL A 64 0.05 -6.40 6.41
N ILE A 65 -0.69 -5.37 6.02
CA ILE A 65 -0.67 -4.04 6.67
C ILE A 65 -0.98 -4.15 8.18
N LYS A 66 -1.91 -5.02 8.56
CA LYS A 66 -2.26 -5.26 9.97
C LYS A 66 -1.18 -6.00 10.77
N ALA A 67 -0.32 -6.77 10.10
CA ALA A 67 0.76 -7.51 10.75
C ALA A 67 2.02 -6.65 10.99
N ILE A 68 2.17 -5.55 10.25
CA ILE A 68 3.29 -4.63 10.40
C ILE A 68 3.09 -3.77 11.66
N PRO A 69 4.14 -3.54 12.49
CA PRO A 69 4.03 -2.65 13.64
C PRO A 69 3.53 -1.26 13.23
N LYS A 70 2.39 -0.84 13.81
CA LYS A 70 1.68 0.40 13.42
C LYS A 70 2.59 1.64 13.47
N ASP A 71 3.33 1.83 14.56
CA ASP A 71 4.20 3.00 14.73
C ASP A 71 5.33 3.03 13.68
N TRP A 72 5.85 1.87 13.31
CA TRP A 72 6.86 1.76 12.26
C TRP A 72 6.26 2.15 10.90
N LEU A 73 5.04 1.67 10.61
CA LEU A 73 4.36 1.91 9.34
C LEU A 73 4.00 3.39 9.15
N ILE A 74 3.42 4.03 10.17
CA ILE A 74 3.04 5.46 10.11
C ILE A 74 4.22 6.35 9.77
N ASN A 75 5.40 6.05 10.33
CA ASN A 75 6.60 6.87 10.15
C ASN A 75 7.26 6.72 8.76
N ARG A 76 6.77 5.80 7.91
CA ARG A 76 7.40 5.46 6.62
C ARG A 76 6.46 5.49 5.44
N ILE A 77 5.19 5.12 5.64
CA ILE A 77 4.27 4.80 4.56
C ILE A 77 4.03 5.96 3.59
N GLU A 78 3.96 7.20 4.08
CA GLU A 78 3.77 8.38 3.22
C GLU A 78 4.98 8.59 2.31
N ALA A 79 6.20 8.52 2.84
CA ALA A 79 7.43 8.70 2.06
C ALA A 79 7.63 7.61 1.00
N VAL A 80 7.23 6.37 1.29
CA VAL A 80 7.25 5.28 0.31
C VAL A 80 6.15 5.45 -0.73
N ALA A 81 4.96 5.88 -0.32
CA ALA A 81 3.84 6.15 -1.23
C ALA A 81 4.17 7.23 -2.26
N GLU A 82 4.91 8.29 -1.89
CA GLU A 82 5.38 9.34 -2.82
C GLU A 82 6.11 8.79 -4.06
N ASN A 83 6.80 7.66 -3.92
CA ASN A 83 7.61 7.08 -4.98
C ASN A 83 6.93 5.89 -5.68
N THR A 84 5.75 5.48 -5.19
CA THR A 84 5.12 4.21 -5.58
C THR A 84 3.72 4.39 -6.14
N VAL A 85 2.96 5.37 -5.63
CA VAL A 85 1.54 5.54 -5.92
C VAL A 85 1.34 6.77 -6.80
N ASN A 86 0.53 6.64 -7.84
CA ASN A 86 0.12 7.77 -8.64
C ASN A 86 -1.07 8.51 -7.99
N PHE A 87 -0.79 9.62 -7.32
CA PHE A 87 -1.82 10.41 -6.64
C PHE A 87 -2.81 11.13 -7.57
N GLU A 88 -2.51 11.21 -8.86
CA GLU A 88 -3.43 11.77 -9.87
C GLU A 88 -4.30 10.70 -10.53
N ASP A 89 -4.06 9.41 -10.24
CA ASP A 89 -4.96 8.33 -10.63
C ASP A 89 -6.03 8.14 -9.54
N GLU A 90 -7.30 8.26 -9.94
CA GLU A 90 -8.43 8.16 -9.01
C GLU A 90 -8.46 6.82 -8.28
N TRP A 91 -8.18 5.74 -8.99
CA TRP A 91 -8.28 4.39 -8.45
C TRP A 91 -7.20 4.12 -7.42
N GLU A 92 -5.95 4.43 -7.75
CA GLU A 92 -4.82 4.29 -6.83
C GLU A 92 -4.99 5.21 -5.60
N TYR A 93 -5.44 6.45 -5.81
CA TYR A 93 -5.68 7.40 -4.73
C TYR A 93 -6.77 6.93 -3.76
N ARG A 94 -7.94 6.52 -4.29
CA ARG A 94 -9.06 5.97 -3.50
C ARG A 94 -8.60 4.77 -2.68
N ARG A 95 -7.76 3.94 -3.28
CA ARG A 95 -7.24 2.73 -2.64
C ARG A 95 -6.25 3.02 -1.53
N LEU A 96 -5.37 3.99 -1.73
CA LEU A 96 -4.45 4.44 -0.70
C LEU A 96 -5.20 5.01 0.51
N LEU A 97 -6.25 5.82 0.28
CA LEU A 97 -7.15 6.29 1.35
C LEU A 97 -7.76 5.12 2.14
N TYR A 98 -8.28 4.10 1.46
CA TYR A 98 -8.81 2.90 2.10
C TYR A 98 -7.77 2.21 3.01
N PHE A 99 -6.52 2.10 2.55
CA PHE A 99 -5.47 1.48 3.36
C PHE A 99 -5.01 2.37 4.51
N TYR A 100 -4.97 3.69 4.32
CA TYR A 100 -4.66 4.64 5.38
C TYR A 100 -5.71 4.60 6.50
N ASP A 101 -6.99 4.44 6.15
CA ASP A 101 -8.10 4.29 7.12
C ASP A 101 -7.94 3.05 8.01
N LEU A 102 -7.34 1.98 7.47
CA LEU A 102 -7.04 0.77 8.25
C LEU A 102 -5.88 0.95 9.24
N ILE A 103 -5.07 2.00 9.09
CA ILE A 103 -3.84 2.21 9.86
C ILE A 103 -4.05 3.34 10.87
N ASP A 104 -4.35 4.54 10.39
CA ASP A 104 -4.47 5.74 11.20
C ASP A 104 -5.33 6.82 10.54
N PRO A 105 -6.38 7.33 11.21
CA PRO A 105 -7.21 8.41 10.68
C PRO A 105 -6.42 9.68 10.31
N ALA A 106 -5.30 9.96 10.99
CA ALA A 106 -4.48 11.13 10.67
C ALA A 106 -3.78 11.00 9.31
N LEU A 107 -3.52 9.78 8.83
CA LEU A 107 -3.02 9.55 7.47
C LEU A 107 -4.10 9.88 6.43
N VAL A 108 -5.35 9.47 6.70
CA VAL A 108 -6.51 9.77 5.84
C VAL A 108 -6.70 11.27 5.70
N GLU A 109 -6.69 11.99 6.82
CA GLU A 109 -6.85 13.46 6.82
C GLU A 109 -5.76 14.15 5.99
N ARG A 110 -4.49 13.78 6.18
CA ARG A 110 -3.38 14.35 5.41
C ARG A 110 -3.49 14.05 3.92
N LEU A 111 -3.85 12.82 3.56
CA LEU A 111 -4.02 12.42 2.16
C LEU A 111 -5.21 13.14 1.52
N ALA A 112 -6.33 13.27 2.22
CA ALA A 112 -7.49 14.00 1.74
C ALA A 112 -7.17 15.49 1.52
N LEU A 113 -6.50 16.15 2.49
CA LEU A 113 -6.04 17.54 2.34
C LEU A 113 -5.07 17.72 1.16
N ARG A 114 -4.29 16.69 0.81
CA ARG A 114 -3.47 16.67 -0.40
C ARG A 114 -4.33 16.55 -1.66
N GLY A 115 -5.30 15.63 -1.69
CA GLY A 115 -6.17 15.40 -2.85
C GLY A 115 -6.99 16.63 -3.25
N LEU A 116 -7.34 17.50 -2.29
CA LEU A 116 -7.97 18.80 -2.59
C LEU A 116 -7.13 19.73 -3.49
N LYS A 117 -5.83 19.48 -3.60
CA LYS A 117 -4.89 20.24 -4.44
C LYS A 117 -4.54 19.52 -5.76
N SER A 118 -5.16 18.37 -6.01
CA SER A 118 -4.94 17.59 -7.23
C SER A 118 -5.39 18.34 -8.47
N SER A 119 -4.84 17.97 -9.64
CA SER A 119 -5.35 18.44 -10.92
C SER A 119 -6.47 17.54 -11.47
N ASN A 120 -6.60 16.33 -10.93
CA ASN A 120 -7.69 15.41 -11.25
C ASN A 120 -8.95 15.75 -10.44
N PHE A 121 -10.04 16.04 -11.16
CA PHE A 121 -11.34 16.36 -10.57
C PHE A 121 -11.91 15.21 -9.72
N GLU A 122 -11.74 13.96 -10.12
CA GLU A 122 -12.27 12.81 -9.39
C GLU A 122 -11.53 12.59 -8.06
N VAL A 123 -10.21 12.85 -8.05
CA VAL A 123 -9.40 12.86 -6.81
C VAL A 123 -9.88 13.96 -5.86
N ILE A 124 -10.20 15.15 -6.39
CA ILE A 124 -10.76 16.26 -5.60
C ILE A 124 -12.12 15.86 -5.00
N GLU A 125 -13.02 15.24 -5.78
CA GLU A 125 -14.32 14.79 -5.25
C GLU A 125 -14.15 13.78 -4.11
N ILE A 126 -13.31 12.77 -4.30
CA ILE A 126 -13.04 11.75 -3.27
C ILE A 126 -12.43 12.38 -2.01
N ALA A 127 -11.51 13.33 -2.18
CA ALA A 127 -10.92 14.06 -1.07
C ALA A 127 -11.97 14.84 -0.26
N ASN A 128 -12.91 15.50 -0.94
CA ASN A 128 -14.01 16.21 -0.28
C ASN A 128 -14.93 15.25 0.49
N ASP A 129 -15.27 14.09 -0.10
CA ASP A 129 -16.12 13.09 0.56
C ASP A 129 -15.52 12.59 1.89
N HIS A 130 -14.19 12.49 1.98
CA HIS A 130 -13.50 12.03 3.19
C HIS A 130 -13.32 13.12 4.26
N LEU A 131 -13.47 14.40 3.89
CA LEU A 131 -13.39 15.54 4.83
C LEU A 131 -14.77 16.05 5.25
N ALA A 132 -15.83 15.54 4.63
CA ALA A 132 -17.20 15.87 5.01
C ALA A 132 -17.52 15.32 6.42
N PRO A 133 -18.18 16.12 7.28
CA PRO A 133 -18.52 15.74 8.66
C PRO A 133 -19.63 14.69 8.77
#